data_AF-A0A7J2JX07-F1
#
_entry.id   AF-A0A7J2JX07-F1
#
_cell.length_a   1.000
_cell.length_b   1.000
_cell.length_c   1.000
_cell.angle_alpha   90.00
_cell.angle_beta   90.00
_cell.angle_gamma   90.00
#
_symmetry.space_group_name_H-M   'P 1'
#
loop_
_entity.id
_entity.type
_entity.pdbx_description
1 polymer ?
#
loop_
_entity_poly.entity_id
_entity_poly.type
_entity_poly.pdbx_seq_one_letter_code
_entity_poly.pdbx_strand_id
1 'polypeptide(L)'
;GREVRPRTLLVPTVAVRTERHARLIYGAAMRGVARAVVNAVESGLIPPELSEELVMVAHVFVHPTACNPFRVELNNFKAMNHAIKKAIEGRPILEDLMELWASARHPFRYEP
;
A
#
# COMPACT_ATOMS: atom_id res chain seq x y z
N GLY A 1 -13.86 1.31 12.80
CA GLY A 1 -13.96 0.92 11.38
C GLY A 1 -14.43 -0.52 11.32
N ARG A 2 -15.07 -0.94 10.22
CA ARG A 2 -15.36 -2.37 10.01
C ARG A 2 -14.04 -3.08 9.69
N GLU A 3 -13.84 -4.26 10.25
CA GLU A 3 -12.68 -5.10 9.95
C GLU A 3 -12.72 -5.50 8.45
N VAL A 4 -11.54 -5.56 7.83
CA VAL A 4 -11.37 -6.03 6.46
C VAL A 4 -10.69 -7.40 6.49
N ARG A 5 -11.14 -8.29 5.61
CA ARG A 5 -10.55 -9.60 5.37
C ARG A 5 -9.89 -9.60 3.99
N PRO A 6 -8.64 -10.10 3.83
CA PRO A 6 -7.72 -10.60 4.85
C PRO A 6 -7.34 -9.62 5.96
N ARG A 7 -7.05 -10.17 7.15
CA ARG A 7 -6.64 -9.36 8.31
C ARG A 7 -5.40 -8.57 7.96
N THR A 8 -5.52 -7.25 7.95
CA THR A 8 -4.46 -6.36 7.48
C THR A 8 -3.94 -5.47 8.61
N LEU A 9 -2.68 -5.67 8.99
CA LEU A 9 -1.96 -4.80 9.92
C LEU A 9 -1.38 -3.61 9.15
N LEU A 10 -1.78 -2.39 9.52
CA LEU A 10 -1.18 -1.16 8.98
C LEU A 10 -0.03 -0.69 9.87
N VAL A 11 1.16 -0.56 9.29
CA VAL A 11 2.38 -0.08 9.97
C VAL A 11 2.82 1.23 9.32
N PRO A 12 2.85 2.35 10.05
CA PRO A 12 3.35 3.60 9.49
C PRO A 12 4.89 3.59 9.39
N THR A 13 5.42 4.01 8.24
CA THR A 13 6.87 4.14 8.03
C THR A 13 7.46 5.33 8.76
N VAL A 14 6.69 6.41 8.90
CA VAL A 14 7.13 7.65 9.55
C VAL A 14 6.55 7.76 10.95
N ALA A 15 7.34 8.32 11.87
CA ALA A 15 6.89 8.57 13.23
C ALA A 15 5.67 9.52 13.23
N VAL A 16 4.58 9.07 13.86
CA VAL A 16 3.35 9.85 13.99
C VAL A 16 3.50 10.81 15.18
N ARG A 17 3.65 12.10 14.89
CA ARG A 17 3.94 13.12 15.94
C ARG A 17 2.75 14.01 16.28
N THR A 18 1.77 14.12 15.41
CA THR A 18 0.62 15.02 15.60
C THR A 18 -0.69 14.31 15.33
N GLU A 19 -1.76 14.76 15.98
CA GLU A 19 -3.09 14.22 15.77
C GLU A 19 -3.56 14.40 14.31
N ARG A 20 -3.21 15.54 13.69
CA ARG A 20 -3.51 15.80 12.27
C ARG A 20 -2.88 14.73 11.38
N HIS A 21 -1.62 14.39 11.61
CA HIS A 21 -0.93 13.35 10.85
C HIS A 21 -1.49 11.96 11.14
N ALA A 22 -1.83 11.68 12.41
CA ALA A 22 -2.52 10.45 12.79
C ALA A 22 -3.85 10.27 12.05
N ARG A 23 -4.66 11.34 11.89
CA ARG A 23 -5.90 11.31 11.10
C ARG A 23 -5.67 11.02 9.62
N LEU A 24 -4.54 11.45 9.05
CA LEU A 24 -4.20 11.13 7.67
C LEU A 24 -3.80 9.66 7.52
N ILE A 25 -3.04 9.10 8.46
CA ILE A 25 -2.59 7.70 8.41
C ILE A 25 -3.75 6.76 8.77
N TYR A 26 -4.27 6.85 9.99
CA TYR A 26 -5.28 5.92 10.53
C TYR A 26 -6.70 6.24 10.07
N GLY A 27 -6.90 7.37 9.40
CA GLY A 27 -8.16 7.72 8.73
C GLY A 27 -8.07 7.52 7.23
N ALA A 28 -7.45 8.46 6.54
CA ALA A 28 -7.46 8.49 5.06
C ALA A 28 -6.66 7.35 4.42
N ALA A 29 -5.42 7.10 4.85
CA ALA A 29 -4.61 6.04 4.28
C ALA A 29 -5.18 4.65 4.62
N MET A 30 -5.61 4.44 5.87
CA MET A 30 -6.26 3.20 6.30
C MET A 30 -7.51 2.89 5.46
N ARG A 31 -8.37 3.88 5.17
CA ARG A 31 -9.52 3.67 4.27
C ARG A 31 -9.10 3.31 2.86
N GLY A 32 -8.04 3.95 2.34
CA GLY A 32 -7.50 3.62 1.02
C GLY A 32 -7.01 2.18 0.93
N VAL A 33 -6.24 1.73 1.92
CA VAL A 33 -5.76 0.34 2.03
C VAL A 33 -6.93 -0.63 2.19
N ALA A 34 -7.86 -0.36 3.10
CA ALA A 34 -9.05 -1.18 3.31
C ALA A 34 -9.86 -1.38 2.01
N ARG A 35 -10.11 -0.29 1.27
CA ARG A 35 -10.83 -0.35 0.00
C ARG A 35 -10.09 -1.17 -1.06
N ALA A 36 -8.77 -1.10 -1.09
CA ALA A 36 -7.95 -1.89 -2.01
C ALA A 36 -8.02 -3.38 -1.70
N VAL A 37 -7.96 -3.75 -0.42
CA VAL A 37 -8.08 -5.16 0.01
C VAL A 37 -9.45 -5.72 -0.33
N VAL A 38 -10.53 -5.00 -0.02
CA VAL A 38 -11.90 -5.42 -0.40
C VAL A 38 -12.01 -5.57 -1.92
N ASN A 39 -11.50 -4.60 -2.69
CA ASN A 39 -11.54 -4.66 -4.14
C ASN A 39 -10.73 -5.84 -4.71
N ALA A 40 -9.62 -6.22 -4.07
CA ALA A 40 -8.84 -7.39 -4.46
C ALA A 40 -9.62 -8.70 -4.23
N VAL A 41 -10.41 -8.80 -3.16
CA VAL A 41 -11.28 -9.97 -2.93
C VAL A 41 -12.45 -9.97 -3.90
N GLU A 42 -13.14 -8.83 -4.08
CA GLU A 42 -14.28 -8.70 -5.00
C GLU A 42 -13.90 -9.00 -6.47
N SER A 43 -12.70 -8.61 -6.88
CA SER A 43 -12.19 -8.89 -8.24
C SER A 43 -11.68 -10.33 -8.41
N GLY A 44 -11.66 -11.14 -7.34
CA GLY A 44 -11.11 -12.50 -7.35
C GLY A 44 -9.58 -12.54 -7.41
N LEU A 45 -8.89 -11.40 -7.29
CA LEU A 45 -7.43 -11.35 -7.20
C LEU A 45 -6.94 -12.08 -5.93
N ILE A 46 -7.65 -11.90 -4.82
CA ILE A 46 -7.53 -12.74 -3.63
C ILE A 46 -8.76 -13.64 -3.58
N PRO A 47 -8.62 -14.97 -3.72
CA PRO A 47 -9.74 -15.90 -3.58
C PRO A 47 -10.46 -15.71 -2.23
N PRO A 48 -11.80 -15.60 -2.20
CA PRO A 48 -12.55 -15.39 -0.96
C PRO A 48 -12.27 -16.44 0.10
N GLU A 49 -12.00 -17.68 -0.31
CA GLU A 49 -11.71 -18.81 0.57
C GLU A 49 -10.42 -18.58 1.36
N LEU A 50 -9.41 -17.97 0.73
CA LEU A 50 -8.14 -17.64 1.36
C LEU A 50 -8.21 -16.36 2.20
N SER A 51 -9.29 -15.59 2.10
CA SER A 51 -9.39 -14.31 2.80
C SER A 51 -9.41 -14.44 4.33
N GLU A 52 -9.85 -15.59 4.86
CA GLU A 52 -9.84 -15.87 6.30
C GLU A 52 -8.51 -16.45 6.80
N GLU A 53 -7.71 -17.05 5.91
CA GLU A 53 -6.44 -17.71 6.25
C GLU A 53 -5.23 -16.77 6.08
N LEU A 54 -5.36 -15.77 5.20
CA LEU A 54 -4.27 -14.84 4.91
C LEU A 54 -4.20 -13.71 5.95
N VAL A 55 -2.97 -13.29 6.21
CA VAL A 55 -2.65 -12.08 6.97
C VAL A 55 -1.78 -11.19 6.12
N MET A 56 -2.06 -9.88 6.15
CA MET A 56 -1.35 -8.88 5.38
C MET A 56 -0.68 -7.87 6.32
N VAL A 57 0.53 -7.45 5.95
CA VAL A 57 1.24 -6.36 6.62
C VAL A 57 1.42 -5.23 5.61
N ALA A 58 0.66 -4.16 5.79
CA ALA A 58 0.69 -2.97 4.96
C ALA A 58 1.63 -1.93 5.59
N HIS A 59 2.84 -1.81 5.04
CA HIS A 59 3.78 -0.75 5.41
C HIS A 59 3.46 0.53 4.63
N VAL A 60 2.92 1.54 5.32
CA VAL A 60 2.29 2.71 4.71
C VAL A 60 3.10 3.97 4.96
N PHE A 61 3.41 4.67 3.88
CA PHE A 61 4.10 5.94 3.91
C PHE A 61 3.12 7.12 3.68
N VAL A 62 3.08 8.05 4.62
CA VAL A 62 2.39 9.33 4.47
C VAL A 62 3.34 10.43 4.93
N HIS A 63 3.78 11.29 4.01
CA HIS A 63 4.72 12.35 4.34
C HIS A 63 4.19 13.24 5.48
N PRO A 64 5.03 13.67 6.46
CA PRO A 64 4.57 14.46 7.62
C PRO A 64 3.90 15.79 7.26
N THR A 65 4.23 16.38 6.10
CA THR A 65 3.63 17.63 5.61
C THR A 65 2.40 17.41 4.72
N ALA A 66 1.94 16.17 4.55
CA ALA A 66 0.73 15.89 3.79
C ALA A 66 -0.47 16.62 4.40
N CYS A 67 -1.28 17.23 3.56
CA CYS A 67 -2.39 18.08 4.01
C CYS A 67 -3.74 17.74 3.37
N ASN A 68 -3.75 16.91 2.32
CA ASN A 68 -4.94 16.60 1.54
C ASN A 68 -5.39 15.14 1.79
N PRO A 69 -6.43 14.90 2.61
CA PRO A 69 -6.91 13.56 2.94
C PRO A 69 -7.37 12.77 1.71
N PHE A 70 -8.01 13.42 0.74
CA PHE A 70 -8.50 12.77 -0.48
C PHE A 70 -7.34 12.19 -1.30
N ARG A 71 -6.27 12.96 -1.50
CA ARG A 71 -5.08 12.47 -2.21
C ARG A 71 -4.37 11.36 -1.44
N VAL A 72 -4.30 11.45 -0.12
CA VAL A 72 -3.73 10.38 0.72
C VAL A 72 -4.52 9.09 0.56
N GLU A 73 -5.85 9.14 0.63
CA GLU A 73 -6.72 7.97 0.46
C GLU A 73 -6.59 7.37 -0.95
N LEU A 74 -6.69 8.19 -2.00
CA LEU A 74 -6.62 7.74 -3.39
C LEU A 74 -5.26 7.12 -3.74
N ASN A 75 -4.17 7.75 -3.31
CA ASN A 75 -2.83 7.26 -3.61
C ASN A 75 -2.53 5.95 -2.88
N ASN A 76 -2.95 5.83 -1.62
CA ASN A 76 -2.78 4.57 -0.87
C ASN A 76 -3.64 3.45 -1.43
N PHE A 77 -4.86 3.74 -1.89
CA PHE A 77 -5.69 2.76 -2.60
C PHE A 77 -5.00 2.23 -3.86
N LYS A 78 -4.49 3.12 -4.73
CA LYS A 78 -3.79 2.73 -5.97
C LYS A 78 -2.50 1.95 -5.67
N ALA A 79 -1.70 2.43 -4.74
CA ALA A 79 -0.44 1.80 -4.34
C ALA A 79 -0.69 0.40 -3.77
N MET A 80 -1.69 0.24 -2.90
CA MET A 80 -2.04 -1.04 -2.29
C MET A 80 -2.54 -2.05 -3.34
N ASN A 81 -3.41 -1.64 -4.28
CA ASN A 81 -3.84 -2.52 -5.38
C ASN A 81 -2.65 -3.03 -6.21
N HIS A 82 -1.71 -2.14 -6.55
CA HIS A 82 -0.50 -2.56 -7.26
C HIS A 82 0.39 -3.48 -6.41
N ALA A 83 0.50 -3.23 -5.11
CA ALA A 83 1.28 -4.07 -4.20
C ALA A 83 0.69 -5.49 -4.09
N ILE A 84 -0.63 -5.61 -3.93
CA ILE A 84 -1.33 -6.90 -3.87
C ILE A 84 -1.12 -7.68 -5.18
N LYS A 85 -1.33 -7.02 -6.33
CA LYS A 85 -1.15 -7.64 -7.63
C LYS A 85 0.27 -8.16 -7.82
N LYS A 86 1.28 -7.34 -7.53
CA LYS A 86 2.69 -7.74 -7.63
C LYS A 86 3.05 -8.87 -6.68
N ALA A 87 2.52 -8.86 -5.46
CA ALA A 87 2.77 -9.90 -4.48
C ALA A 87 2.22 -11.26 -4.95
N ILE A 88 1.01 -11.29 -5.50
CA ILE A 88 0.40 -12.52 -6.03
C ILE A 88 1.11 -12.99 -7.31
N GLU A 89 1.47 -12.08 -8.21
CA GLU A 89 2.20 -12.41 -9.44
C GLU A 89 3.67 -12.77 -9.21
N GLY A 90 4.19 -12.61 -7.99
CA GLY A 90 5.61 -12.82 -7.69
C GLY A 90 6.53 -11.83 -8.42
N ARG A 91 6.06 -10.62 -8.70
CA ARG A 91 6.78 -9.61 -9.48
C ARG A 91 7.39 -8.50 -8.61
N PRO A 92 8.52 -7.91 -9.05
CA PRO A 92 9.29 -8.26 -10.25
C PRO A 92 10.10 -9.54 -10.07
N ILE A 93 10.33 -10.28 -11.16
CA ILE A 93 11.26 -11.42 -11.17
C ILE A 93 12.70 -10.92 -11.36
N LEU A 94 13.69 -11.79 -11.13
CA LEU A 94 15.11 -11.41 -11.22
C LEU A 94 15.48 -10.89 -12.61
N GLU A 95 14.95 -11.50 -13.67
CA GLU A 95 15.20 -11.07 -15.05
C GLU A 95 14.71 -9.64 -15.31
N ASP A 96 13.46 -9.33 -14.93
CA ASP A 96 12.90 -7.96 -15.01
C ASP A 96 13.80 -6.94 -14.28
N LEU A 97 14.32 -7.34 -13.11
CA LEU A 97 15.20 -6.48 -12.31
C LEU A 97 16.55 -6.23 -13.01
N MET A 98 17.14 -7.26 -13.63
CA MET A 98 18.41 -7.14 -14.33
C MET A 98 18.28 -6.27 -15.59
N GLU A 99 17.19 -6.41 -16.34
CA GLU A 99 16.92 -5.59 -17.53
C GLU A 99 16.74 -4.11 -17.18
N LEU A 100 16.04 -3.82 -16.07
CA LEU A 100 15.73 -2.45 -15.66
C LEU A 100 16.83 -1.81 -14.80
N TRP A 101 17.82 -2.57 -14.34
CA TRP A 101 18.82 -2.11 -13.37
C TRP A 101 19.54 -0.83 -13.81
N ALA A 102 19.98 -0.78 -15.07
CA ALA A 102 20.76 0.34 -15.60
C ALA A 102 19.91 1.59 -15.91
N SER A 103 18.62 1.42 -16.19
CA SER A 103 17.71 2.51 -16.57
C SER A 103 16.88 3.03 -15.38
N ALA A 104 16.83 2.31 -14.26
CA ALA A 104 16.11 2.70 -13.07
C ALA A 104 16.66 4.00 -12.46
N ARG A 105 15.82 5.03 -12.42
CA ARG A 105 16.12 6.32 -11.77
C ARG A 105 15.52 6.34 -10.38
N HIS A 106 16.35 6.51 -9.35
CA HIS A 106 15.89 6.66 -7.98
C HIS A 106 15.68 8.15 -7.66
N PRO A 107 14.53 8.56 -7.10
CA PRO A 107 14.16 9.97 -6.93
C PRO A 107 15.09 10.78 -6.01
N PHE A 108 15.89 10.10 -5.17
CA PHE A 108 16.89 10.73 -4.32
C PHE A 108 18.34 10.41 -4.72
N ARG A 109 18.55 9.70 -5.85
CA ARG A 109 19.91 9.46 -6.35
C ARG A 109 20.34 10.69 -7.15
N TYR A 110 21.49 11.25 -6.78
CA TYR A 110 22.11 12.32 -7.54
C TYR A 110 22.78 11.74 -8.78
N GLU A 111 22.28 12.09 -9.96
CA GLU A 111 22.92 11.84 -11.25
C GLU A 111 23.15 13.23 -11.90
N PRO A 112 24.40 13.74 -11.91
CA PRO A 112 24.72 15.04 -12.50
C PRO A 112 24.61 15.05 -14.03
#